data_AF-A0A1U7GHU8-F1
#
_entry.id   AF-A0A1U7GHU8-F1
#
_cell.length_a   1.000
_cell.length_b   1.000
_cell.length_c   1.000
_cell.angle_alpha   90.00
_cell.angle_beta   90.00
_cell.angle_gamma   90.00
#
_symmetry.space_group_name_H-M   'P 1'
#
loop_
_entity.id
_entity.type
_entity.pdbx_description
1 polymer ?
#
loop_
_entity_poly.entity_id
_entity_poly.type
_entity_poly.pdbx_seq_one_letter_code
_entity_poly.pdbx_strand_id
1 'polypeptide(L)'
;MTRRWRAAAFGFLAILAGAGEARAQPAVKVEGRVLDADSKPAAGAEVATFWGADEKTGDLKAFSGVKTDADGRFALKEEVYGPSLALAAYDAGRKNAGLAVVPKDALDKPVEIRLAPAVRVHGKLDSKELGHAPPWANIYMYLPDKQNRILQRGGKQAEFSFVVPAGEYLLNAYGQDVRGVKKPLTLKPDEPDVDLGTIDLPAQALALLKGKPMPAWTLADARGVKKDVTIADFRGKWVLIDVWGYWCGPCVRQLGELIDFYEEHEADRDKFEILALHDGSVKDLVEMDAKTEATKTSIWRGRDLPFPVLLDAGPGGEEGAGHGATVDALQIQAFPTSLLVDPDGILVGETNAEMLAKKLPPIPMARRVPRALDRFVALGVSPNPLDKAMEFLSRAGDVPIILDEESLKAAGVEPDDKTWLKLGAGLSLRSWLGLTLDALGLDVKPADDGLHVVKAEGPREQSPVQQATNRALAEKLSKPGSFSIEDAELEDVPGILEELTGESFVLDPVALKAGRLDPHARVSGKVQDAPLDRAIEDLLKPIGVRFDIRDEAVIFTK
;
A
#
# COMPACT_ATOMS: atom_id res chain seq x y z
N MET A 1 14.87 0.08 -21.58
CA MET A 1 15.62 0.32 -20.33
C MET A 1 14.84 1.32 -19.47
N THR A 2 13.91 0.83 -18.66
CA THR A 2 13.06 1.64 -17.78
C THR A 2 12.88 0.84 -16.48
N ARG A 3 13.65 1.22 -15.44
CA ARG A 3 13.61 0.59 -14.11
C ARG A 3 12.48 1.22 -13.30
N ARG A 4 11.39 0.47 -13.07
CA ARG A 4 10.38 0.78 -12.04
C ARG A 4 10.89 0.28 -10.68
N TRP A 5 10.93 1.20 -9.71
CA TRP A 5 11.34 0.97 -8.34
C TRP A 5 10.29 0.15 -7.58
N ARG A 6 10.75 -0.84 -6.81
CA ARG A 6 10.01 -1.50 -5.73
C ARG A 6 10.01 -0.54 -4.53
N ALA A 7 8.84 -0.02 -4.17
CA ALA A 7 8.61 0.58 -2.86
C ALA A 7 7.77 -0.42 -2.04
N ALA A 8 8.33 -0.86 -0.91
CA ALA A 8 7.57 -1.50 0.14
C ALA A 8 6.60 -0.46 0.72
N ALA A 9 5.31 -0.61 0.43
CA ALA A 9 4.28 0.28 0.92
C ALA A 9 3.65 -0.31 2.19
N PHE A 10 4.06 0.24 3.34
CA PHE A 10 3.15 0.39 4.47
C PHE A 10 1.95 1.23 3.99
N GLY A 11 0.75 0.68 4.12
CA GLY A 11 -0.49 1.28 3.64
C GLY A 11 -0.90 2.50 4.47
N PHE A 12 -0.47 3.68 4.07
CA PHE A 12 -1.22 4.92 4.28
C PHE A 12 -2.16 5.07 3.08
N LEU A 13 -3.42 4.63 3.22
CA LEU A 13 -4.46 4.93 2.26
C LEU A 13 -4.94 6.37 2.53
N ALA A 14 -4.51 7.31 1.70
CA ALA A 14 -5.04 8.67 1.74
C ALA A 14 -6.54 8.64 1.43
N ILE A 15 -7.33 9.21 2.33
CA ILE A 15 -8.75 9.51 2.14
C ILE A 15 -8.85 10.57 1.04
N LEU A 16 -9.32 10.18 -0.15
CA LEU A 16 -9.89 11.10 -1.13
C LEU A 16 -11.41 10.97 -1.07
N ALA A 17 -12.02 11.66 -0.11
CA ALA A 17 -13.44 11.94 -0.14
C ALA A 17 -13.65 13.23 -0.93
N GLY A 18 -14.05 13.05 -2.18
CA GLY A 18 -14.47 14.10 -3.09
C GLY A 18 -14.88 13.44 -4.38
N ALA A 19 -16.18 13.24 -4.59
CA ALA A 19 -16.73 12.87 -5.89
C ALA A 19 -16.54 14.04 -6.86
N GLY A 20 -15.31 14.23 -7.31
CA GLY A 20 -14.95 14.93 -8.52
C GLY A 20 -14.25 13.91 -9.40
N GLU A 21 -14.71 13.77 -10.64
CA GLU A 21 -14.08 12.95 -11.66
C GLU A 21 -12.55 13.03 -11.54
N ALA A 22 -11.89 11.92 -11.20
CA ALA A 22 -10.44 11.82 -11.25
C ALA A 22 -10.00 11.75 -12.72
N ARG A 23 -10.21 12.85 -13.46
CA ARG A 23 -9.49 13.15 -14.68
C ARG A 23 -8.05 13.43 -14.25
N ALA A 24 -7.11 12.59 -14.67
CA ALA A 24 -5.70 12.92 -14.64
C ALA A 24 -5.54 14.33 -15.26
N GLN A 25 -5.12 15.32 -14.47
CA GLN A 25 -4.87 16.66 -15.01
C GLN A 25 -3.70 16.54 -15.99
N PRO A 26 -3.80 17.15 -17.18
CA PRO A 26 -2.70 17.09 -18.14
C PRO A 26 -1.47 17.76 -17.55
N ALA A 27 -0.34 17.06 -17.56
CA ALA A 27 0.94 17.63 -17.14
C ALA A 27 1.26 18.88 -17.97
N VAL A 28 1.57 19.98 -17.29
CA VAL A 28 1.93 21.26 -17.90
C VAL A 28 3.44 21.28 -18.16
N LYS A 29 3.82 21.70 -19.36
CA LYS A 29 5.24 21.93 -19.70
C LYS A 29 5.66 23.28 -19.14
N VAL A 30 6.69 23.29 -18.31
CA VAL A 30 7.30 24.50 -17.75
C VAL A 30 8.72 24.60 -18.27
N GLU A 31 9.06 25.76 -18.81
CA GLU A 31 10.36 26.02 -19.43
C GLU A 31 10.98 27.26 -18.83
N GLY A 32 12.31 27.31 -18.81
CA GLY A 32 12.99 28.42 -18.19
C GLY A 32 14.50 28.38 -18.33
N ARG A 33 15.15 29.27 -17.59
CA ARG A 33 16.59 29.40 -17.53
C ARG A 33 17.07 29.55 -16.09
N VAL A 34 18.19 28.92 -15.78
CA VAL A 34 18.92 29.12 -14.53
C VAL A 34 20.14 30.00 -14.81
N LEU A 35 20.29 31.04 -14.00
CA LEU A 35 21.40 31.98 -14.04
C LEU A 35 22.22 31.90 -12.75
N ASP A 36 23.54 32.09 -12.84
CA ASP A 36 24.39 32.27 -11.66
C ASP A 36 24.29 33.70 -11.09
N ALA A 37 25.05 33.97 -10.03
CA ALA A 37 25.05 35.27 -9.36
C ALA A 37 25.52 36.44 -10.27
N ASP A 38 26.31 36.16 -11.31
CA ASP A 38 26.76 37.15 -12.31
C ASP A 38 25.77 37.29 -13.48
N SER A 39 24.58 36.69 -13.39
CA SER A 39 23.61 36.60 -14.48
C SER A 39 24.10 35.83 -15.71
N LYS A 40 25.10 34.96 -15.56
CA LYS A 40 25.56 34.06 -16.63
C LYS A 40 24.79 32.74 -16.60
N PRO A 41 24.71 32.00 -17.71
CA PRO A 41 23.97 30.75 -17.74
C PRO A 41 24.60 29.68 -16.85
N ALA A 42 23.80 29.09 -15.95
CA ALA A 42 24.27 28.03 -15.05
C ALA A 42 24.09 26.66 -15.72
N ALA A 43 25.09 26.21 -16.47
CA ALA A 43 25.07 24.91 -17.14
C ALA A 43 25.19 23.73 -16.17
N GLY A 44 24.39 22.68 -16.39
CA GLY A 44 24.37 21.48 -15.54
C GLY A 44 23.76 21.66 -14.15
N ALA A 45 23.18 22.83 -13.86
CA ALA A 45 22.35 23.04 -12.68
C ALA A 45 21.13 22.12 -12.76
N GLU A 46 20.68 21.60 -11.63
CA GLU A 46 19.56 20.67 -11.57
C GLU A 46 18.34 21.38 -10.98
N VAL A 47 17.20 21.27 -11.67
CA VAL A 47 15.94 21.93 -11.36
C VAL A 47 14.90 20.87 -11.05
N ALA A 48 14.18 21.03 -9.94
CA ALA A 48 13.06 20.17 -9.58
C ALA A 48 12.04 20.89 -8.70
N THR A 49 10.83 20.34 -8.67
CA THR A 49 9.73 20.78 -7.82
C THR A 49 9.87 20.27 -6.37
N PHE A 50 10.57 19.15 -6.18
CA PHE A 50 10.72 18.52 -4.89
C PHE A 50 12.06 17.81 -4.72
N TRP A 51 12.64 17.94 -3.52
CA TRP A 51 13.96 17.43 -3.18
C TRP A 51 13.90 16.55 -1.93
N GLY A 52 14.59 15.41 -1.96
CA GLY A 52 14.85 14.59 -0.79
C GLY A 52 16.29 14.78 -0.32
N ALA A 53 16.48 15.05 0.97
CA ALA A 53 17.79 15.05 1.60
C ALA A 53 18.07 13.66 2.21
N ASP A 54 19.24 13.10 1.91
CA ASP A 54 19.72 11.87 2.54
C ASP A 54 19.86 12.05 4.06
N GLU A 55 19.46 11.05 4.84
CA GLU A 55 19.46 11.19 6.29
C GLU A 55 20.88 11.33 6.87
N LYS A 56 21.88 10.67 6.26
CA LYS A 56 23.25 10.54 6.79
C LYS A 56 24.17 11.62 6.24
N THR A 57 24.10 11.88 4.93
CA THR A 57 25.01 12.82 4.27
C THR A 57 24.41 14.21 4.13
N GLY A 58 23.08 14.32 4.14
CA GLY A 58 22.38 15.56 3.79
C GLY A 58 22.39 15.85 2.29
N ASP A 59 22.90 14.95 1.47
CA ASP A 59 22.96 15.13 0.02
C ASP A 59 21.55 15.20 -0.57
N LEU A 60 21.37 16.15 -1.49
CA LEU A 60 20.09 16.39 -2.13
C LEU A 60 19.91 15.55 -3.40
N LYS A 61 18.77 14.88 -3.46
CA LYS A 61 18.27 14.16 -4.64
C LYS A 61 16.97 14.79 -5.13
N ALA A 62 16.96 15.23 -6.38
CA ALA A 62 15.76 15.71 -7.04
C ALA A 62 14.77 14.56 -7.30
N PHE A 63 13.47 14.84 -7.11
CA PHE A 63 12.41 14.00 -7.65
C PHE A 63 12.06 14.48 -9.06
N SER A 64 12.23 13.61 -10.06
CA SER A 64 12.00 13.94 -11.48
C SER A 64 12.75 15.19 -11.99
N GLY A 65 13.91 15.50 -11.38
CA GLY A 65 14.68 16.69 -11.74
C GLY A 65 15.30 16.64 -13.14
N VAL A 66 15.53 17.82 -13.71
CA VAL A 66 16.17 18.01 -15.00
C VAL A 66 17.42 18.84 -14.87
N LYS A 67 18.45 18.53 -15.66
CA LYS A 67 19.67 19.34 -15.73
C LYS A 67 19.55 20.38 -16.83
N THR A 68 20.08 21.57 -16.58
CA THR A 68 20.15 22.65 -17.56
C THR A 68 21.17 22.35 -18.66
N ASP A 69 20.90 22.85 -19.86
CA ASP A 69 21.84 22.80 -20.99
C ASP A 69 23.01 23.80 -20.83
N ALA A 70 23.89 23.89 -21.83
CA ALA A 70 25.02 24.81 -21.84
C ALA A 70 24.62 26.30 -21.75
N ASP A 71 23.39 26.62 -22.17
CA ASP A 71 22.81 27.94 -22.07
C ASP A 71 21.93 28.07 -20.82
N GLY A 72 22.03 27.17 -19.84
CA GLY A 72 21.26 27.23 -18.60
C GLY A 72 19.76 26.96 -18.76
N ARG A 73 19.29 26.49 -19.93
CA ARG A 73 17.86 26.26 -20.18
C ARG A 73 17.40 24.91 -19.63
N PHE A 74 16.16 24.85 -19.16
CA PHE A 74 15.51 23.63 -18.72
C PHE A 74 14.07 23.54 -19.24
N ALA A 75 13.55 22.32 -19.30
CA ALA A 75 12.14 22.03 -19.55
C ALA A 75 11.71 20.83 -18.71
N LEU A 76 10.58 20.96 -18.01
CA LEU A 76 10.00 19.91 -17.17
C LEU A 76 8.50 19.79 -17.44
N LYS A 77 7.95 18.60 -17.21
CA LYS A 77 6.50 18.34 -17.28
C LYS A 77 6.02 18.01 -15.88
N GLU A 78 5.07 18.78 -15.39
CA GLU A 78 4.58 18.65 -14.01
C GLU A 78 3.07 18.75 -13.93
N GLU A 79 2.52 18.04 -12.95
CA GLU A 79 1.11 18.12 -12.60
C GLU A 79 0.92 19.19 -11.51
N VAL A 80 0.14 20.23 -11.81
CA VAL A 80 0.00 21.41 -10.92
C VAL A 80 -1.35 21.41 -10.22
N TYR A 81 -1.33 20.91 -8.98
CA TYR A 81 -2.50 20.75 -8.11
C TYR A 81 -2.89 22.03 -7.37
N GLY A 82 -1.93 22.91 -7.07
CA GLY A 82 -2.13 24.17 -6.33
C GLY A 82 -2.31 25.41 -7.23
N PRO A 83 -2.42 26.61 -6.63
CA PRO A 83 -2.50 27.89 -7.33
C PRO A 83 -1.15 28.33 -7.94
N SER A 84 -0.06 27.66 -7.58
CA SER A 84 1.30 27.93 -8.05
C SER A 84 2.15 26.66 -8.06
N LEU A 85 3.29 26.73 -8.75
CA LEU A 85 4.33 25.73 -8.81
C LEU A 85 5.64 26.33 -8.28
N ALA A 86 6.24 25.72 -7.27
CA ALA A 86 7.58 26.07 -6.83
C ALA A 86 8.64 25.23 -7.55
N LEU A 87 9.70 25.89 -8.00
CA LEU A 87 10.88 25.28 -8.62
C LEU A 87 12.12 25.69 -7.83
N ALA A 88 12.88 24.71 -7.34
CA ALA A 88 14.19 24.94 -6.76
C ALA A 88 15.27 24.42 -7.71
N ALA A 89 16.32 25.21 -7.89
CA ALA A 89 17.49 24.87 -8.70
C ALA A 89 18.74 24.86 -7.83
N TYR A 90 19.66 23.94 -8.09
CA TYR A 90 20.96 23.86 -7.41
C TYR A 90 22.07 23.67 -8.44
N ASP A 91 23.22 24.31 -8.22
CA ASP A 91 24.42 24.03 -9.00
C ASP A 91 24.94 22.60 -8.75
N ALA A 92 25.88 22.14 -9.58
CA ALA A 92 26.42 20.78 -9.50
C ALA A 92 27.13 20.48 -8.16
N GLY A 93 27.63 21.51 -7.48
CA GLY A 93 28.29 21.40 -6.18
C GLY A 93 27.37 21.61 -4.97
N ARG A 94 26.08 21.88 -5.20
CA ARG A 94 25.10 22.29 -4.18
C ARG A 94 25.53 23.49 -3.32
N LYS A 95 26.42 24.33 -3.85
CA LYS A 95 26.93 25.53 -3.17
C LYS A 95 26.01 26.72 -3.38
N ASN A 96 25.38 26.77 -4.54
CA ASN A 96 24.42 27.81 -4.89
C ASN A 96 23.07 27.20 -5.25
N ALA A 97 22.01 27.88 -4.84
CA ALA A 97 20.64 27.47 -5.06
C ALA A 97 19.74 28.68 -5.35
N GLY A 98 18.61 28.44 -6.01
CA GLY A 98 17.62 29.44 -6.34
C GLY A 98 16.22 28.88 -6.24
N LEU A 99 15.24 29.75 -6.02
CA LEU A 99 13.83 29.41 -5.92
C LEU A 99 13.01 30.32 -6.85
N ALA A 100 12.08 29.74 -7.59
CA ALA A 100 11.03 30.48 -8.29
C ALA A 100 9.66 29.90 -7.92
N VAL A 101 8.68 30.78 -7.71
CA VAL A 101 7.28 30.40 -7.50
C VAL A 101 6.48 30.95 -8.66
N VAL A 102 5.89 30.07 -9.44
CA VAL A 102 5.20 30.39 -10.70
C VAL A 102 3.71 30.23 -10.48
N PRO A 103 2.91 31.30 -10.55
CA PRO A 103 1.46 31.19 -10.55
C PRO A 103 0.94 30.29 -11.67
N LYS A 104 -0.15 29.55 -11.42
CA LYS A 104 -0.71 28.57 -12.38
C LYS A 104 -1.06 29.20 -13.73
N ASP A 105 -1.48 30.46 -13.75
CA ASP A 105 -1.81 31.25 -14.94
C ASP A 105 -0.59 31.83 -15.67
N ALA A 106 0.63 31.56 -15.18
CA ALA A 106 1.89 32.02 -15.76
C ALA A 106 2.83 30.88 -16.15
N LEU A 107 2.38 29.61 -16.10
CA LEU A 107 3.21 28.43 -16.38
C LEU A 107 3.65 28.32 -17.85
N ASP A 108 2.99 29.02 -18.76
CA ASP A 108 3.33 29.12 -20.18
C ASP A 108 4.46 30.13 -20.46
N LYS A 109 4.81 30.96 -19.47
CA LYS A 109 5.85 31.97 -19.60
C LYS A 109 7.21 31.40 -19.17
N PRO A 110 8.31 31.84 -19.80
CA PRO A 110 9.65 31.44 -19.38
C PRO A 110 9.94 31.79 -17.92
N VAL A 111 10.35 30.80 -17.14
CA VAL A 111 10.74 30.97 -15.74
C VAL A 111 12.22 31.31 -15.65
N GLU A 112 12.58 32.31 -14.85
CA GLU A 112 13.97 32.58 -14.53
C GLU A 112 14.27 32.23 -13.08
N ILE A 113 15.31 31.43 -12.84
CA ILE A 113 15.79 31.08 -11.50
C ILE A 113 17.22 31.62 -11.37
N ARG A 114 17.46 32.49 -10.38
CA ARG A 114 18.80 33.01 -10.09
C ARG A 114 19.40 32.27 -8.90
N LEU A 115 20.61 31.75 -9.09
CA LEU A 115 21.35 31.06 -8.04
C LEU A 115 22.06 32.09 -7.14
N ALA A 116 21.94 31.88 -5.84
CA ALA A 116 22.67 32.58 -4.79
C ALA A 116 23.28 31.53 -3.85
N PRO A 117 24.19 31.90 -2.93
CA PRO A 117 24.70 30.97 -1.93
C PRO A 117 23.56 30.23 -1.23
N ALA A 118 23.63 28.90 -1.25
CA ALA A 118 22.67 28.05 -0.55
C ALA A 118 22.91 28.16 0.96
N VAL A 119 21.84 28.07 1.75
CA VAL A 119 21.90 28.12 3.20
C VAL A 119 21.84 26.70 3.75
N ARG A 120 22.85 26.30 4.51
CA ARG A 120 22.83 25.05 5.27
C ARG A 120 21.94 25.23 6.49
N VAL A 121 20.94 24.37 6.65
CA VAL A 121 20.08 24.31 7.82
C VAL A 121 20.33 22.99 8.52
N HIS A 122 20.65 23.04 9.81
CA HIS A 122 20.93 21.86 10.61
C HIS A 122 20.44 22.00 12.04
N GLY A 123 20.41 20.89 12.76
CA GLY A 123 19.96 20.82 14.15
C GLY A 123 19.67 19.39 14.56
N LYS A 124 18.92 19.24 15.65
CA LYS A 124 18.51 17.94 16.20
C LYS A 124 17.03 17.94 16.53
N LEU A 125 16.34 16.83 16.27
CA LEU A 125 14.99 16.55 16.76
C LEU A 125 15.07 15.76 18.07
N ASP A 126 14.30 16.16 19.08
CA ASP A 126 14.26 15.45 20.36
C ASP A 126 12.86 15.56 20.99
N SER A 127 12.59 14.80 22.06
CA SER A 127 11.38 14.96 22.87
C SER A 127 11.69 14.90 24.35
N LYS A 128 11.55 16.05 25.04
CA LYS A 128 11.78 16.11 26.49
C LYS A 128 10.79 15.27 27.28
N GLU A 129 9.54 15.19 26.80
CA GLU A 129 8.47 14.43 27.47
C GLU A 129 8.71 12.92 27.39
N LEU A 130 9.27 12.43 26.27
CA LEU A 130 9.66 11.02 26.13
C LEU A 130 11.04 10.72 26.74
N GLY A 131 11.89 11.73 26.91
CA GLY A 131 13.27 11.57 27.36
C GLY A 131 14.22 11.00 26.28
N HIS A 132 13.76 10.92 25.03
CA HIS A 132 14.54 10.47 23.88
C HIS A 132 14.02 11.07 22.58
N ALA A 133 14.85 11.05 21.53
CA ALA A 133 14.44 11.44 20.19
C ALA A 133 13.46 10.42 19.59
N PRO A 134 12.54 10.86 18.71
CA PRO A 134 11.59 9.94 18.06
C PRO A 134 12.34 8.87 17.24
N PRO A 135 11.90 7.60 17.25
CA PRO A 135 12.55 6.51 16.49
C PRO A 135 12.61 6.74 14.98
N TRP A 136 11.69 7.56 14.46
CA TRP A 136 11.67 8.06 13.11
C TRP A 136 11.06 9.45 13.10
N ALA A 137 11.63 10.34 12.30
CA ALA A 137 11.10 11.68 12.12
C ALA A 137 11.28 12.18 10.69
N ASN A 138 10.51 13.21 10.37
CA ASN A 138 10.51 13.85 9.08
C ASN A 138 10.41 15.36 9.21
N ILE A 139 11.15 16.04 8.35
CA ILE A 139 11.13 17.49 8.19
C ILE A 139 10.66 17.80 6.78
N TYR A 140 9.67 18.67 6.68
CA TYR A 140 9.30 19.30 5.42
C TYR A 140 9.61 20.79 5.46
N MET A 141 10.13 21.31 4.34
CA MET A 141 10.25 22.73 4.09
C MET A 141 9.11 23.17 3.18
N TYR A 142 8.14 23.88 3.76
CA TYR A 142 7.07 24.53 3.01
C TYR A 142 7.43 25.97 2.69
N LEU A 143 6.92 26.48 1.58
CA LEU A 143 6.85 27.91 1.35
C LEU A 143 5.75 28.54 2.23
N PRO A 144 5.73 29.88 2.40
CA PRO A 144 4.75 30.55 3.26
C PRO A 144 3.28 30.32 2.87
N ASP A 145 3.03 29.92 1.62
CA ASP A 145 1.70 29.54 1.12
C ASP A 145 1.16 28.21 1.71
N LYS A 146 2.00 27.43 2.41
CA LYS A 146 1.71 26.13 3.03
C LYS A 146 1.27 25.03 2.06
N GLN A 147 1.34 25.27 0.75
CA GLN A 147 0.98 24.31 -0.29
C GLN A 147 2.22 23.78 -0.99
N ASN A 148 3.15 24.67 -1.32
CA ASN A 148 4.39 24.29 -1.98
C ASN A 148 5.37 23.73 -0.95
N ARG A 149 5.67 22.44 -1.11
CA ARG A 149 6.63 21.71 -0.30
C ARG A 149 7.85 21.43 -1.17
N ILE A 150 8.97 22.05 -0.86
CA ILE A 150 10.13 22.02 -1.75
C ILE A 150 11.16 20.96 -1.36
N LEU A 151 11.21 20.58 -0.08
CA LEU A 151 12.20 19.66 0.44
C LEU A 151 11.63 18.76 1.54
N GLN A 152 12.12 17.54 1.57
CA GLN A 152 11.91 16.58 2.65
C GLN A 152 13.23 16.03 3.17
N ARG A 153 13.30 15.85 4.49
CA ARG A 153 14.32 15.03 5.16
C ARG A 153 13.63 14.10 6.14
N GLY A 154 13.49 12.83 5.77
CA GLY A 154 12.95 11.77 6.62
C GLY A 154 14.02 10.76 6.99
N GLY A 155 14.00 10.25 8.23
CA GLY A 155 15.02 9.31 8.68
C GLY A 155 14.89 8.90 10.14
N LYS A 156 15.78 8.01 10.57
CA LYS A 156 15.89 7.54 11.96
C LYS A 156 16.92 8.33 12.79
N GLN A 157 17.77 9.12 12.12
CA GLN A 157 18.73 9.98 12.81
C GLN A 157 18.06 11.25 13.33
N ALA A 158 18.35 11.57 14.59
CA ALA A 158 17.81 12.75 15.27
C ALA A 158 18.42 14.04 14.72
N GLU A 159 19.72 14.03 14.44
CA GLU A 159 20.42 15.12 13.77
C GLU A 159 19.96 15.21 12.32
N PHE A 160 19.87 16.43 11.80
CA PHE A 160 19.59 16.69 10.39
C PHE A 160 20.50 17.80 9.87
N SER A 161 20.81 17.73 8.58
CA SER A 161 21.54 18.76 7.85
C SER A 161 21.11 18.69 6.40
N PHE A 162 20.77 19.82 5.80
CA PHE A 162 20.50 19.94 4.37
C PHE A 162 20.74 21.38 3.93
N VAL A 163 20.88 21.61 2.63
CA VAL A 163 20.97 22.96 2.05
C VAL A 163 19.67 23.31 1.36
N VAL A 164 19.28 24.59 1.39
CA VAL A 164 18.11 25.15 0.71
C VAL A 164 18.44 26.51 0.11
N PRO A 165 17.66 27.02 -0.88
CA PRO A 165 17.75 28.41 -1.28
C PRO A 165 17.50 29.34 -0.08
N ALA A 166 18.06 30.55 -0.13
CA ALA A 166 17.64 31.61 0.77
C ALA A 166 16.17 31.99 0.49
N GLY A 167 15.44 32.38 1.53
CA GLY A 167 14.02 32.69 1.44
C GLY A 167 13.27 32.51 2.75
N GLU A 168 11.95 32.64 2.67
CA GLU A 168 11.03 32.37 3.78
C GLU A 168 10.45 30.98 3.68
N TYR A 169 10.38 30.29 4.81
CA TYR A 169 9.92 28.92 4.91
C TYR A 169 9.08 28.68 6.15
N LEU A 170 8.26 27.64 6.09
CA LEU A 170 7.66 27.00 7.25
C LEU A 170 8.26 25.60 7.37
N LEU A 171 9.17 25.42 8.31
CA LEU A 171 9.67 24.10 8.67
C LEU A 171 8.58 23.35 9.43
N ASN A 172 8.24 22.15 9.00
CA ASN A 172 7.32 21.25 9.68
C ASN A 172 8.05 19.96 10.06
N ALA A 173 8.38 19.81 11.34
CA ALA A 173 9.02 18.62 11.89
C ALA A 173 7.97 17.78 12.62
N TYR A 174 7.91 16.48 12.34
CA TYR A 174 7.03 15.54 13.01
C TYR A 174 7.69 14.16 13.03
N GLY A 175 7.15 13.22 13.79
CA GLY A 175 7.72 11.88 13.87
C GLY A 175 6.81 10.91 14.58
N GLN A 176 7.32 9.68 14.70
CA GLN A 176 6.68 8.63 15.48
C GLN A 176 6.65 9.04 16.96
N ASP A 177 5.53 8.77 17.65
CA ASP A 177 5.33 9.00 19.09
C ASP A 177 5.30 10.48 19.54
N VAL A 178 5.46 11.42 18.60
CA VAL A 178 5.53 12.86 18.88
C VAL A 178 4.57 13.65 17.98
N ARG A 179 4.16 14.83 18.44
CA ARG A 179 3.34 15.79 17.70
C ARG A 179 4.21 16.67 16.83
N GLY A 180 3.66 17.09 15.69
CA GLY A 180 4.35 17.96 14.75
C GLY A 180 4.54 19.39 15.28
N VAL A 181 5.71 19.95 15.05
CA VAL A 181 6.06 21.35 15.32
C VAL A 181 6.30 22.09 14.01
N LYS A 182 5.64 23.23 13.87
CA LYS A 182 5.82 24.15 12.74
C LYS A 182 6.60 25.38 13.19
N LYS A 183 7.70 25.69 12.51
CA LYS A 183 8.59 26.82 12.82
C LYS A 183 8.79 27.67 11.57
N PRO A 184 8.34 28.94 11.54
CA PRO A 184 8.70 29.87 10.49
C PRO A 184 10.22 30.10 10.50
N LEU A 185 10.83 30.16 9.32
CA LEU A 185 12.26 30.40 9.13
C LEU A 185 12.47 31.44 8.04
N THR A 186 13.39 32.37 8.27
CA THR A 186 13.89 33.31 7.27
C THR A 186 15.38 33.03 7.09
N LEU A 187 15.77 32.58 5.91
CA LEU A 187 17.14 32.19 5.58
C LEU A 187 17.72 33.22 4.62
N LYS A 188 18.91 33.74 4.94
CA LYS A 188 19.55 34.79 4.14
C LYS A 188 20.83 34.28 3.48
N PRO A 189 21.19 34.75 2.27
CA PRO A 189 22.42 34.30 1.60
C PRO A 189 23.72 34.65 2.34
N ASP A 190 23.71 35.67 3.20
CA ASP A 190 24.86 36.11 4.02
C ASP A 190 24.98 35.36 5.36
N GLU A 191 24.01 34.50 5.66
CA GLU A 191 24.01 33.58 6.80
C GLU A 191 24.05 32.13 6.25
N PRO A 192 25.20 31.65 5.75
CA PRO A 192 25.28 30.40 4.97
C PRO A 192 25.11 29.12 5.80
N ASP A 193 25.11 29.22 7.13
CA ASP A 193 24.93 28.11 8.06
C ASP A 193 24.02 28.56 9.21
N VAL A 194 22.86 27.91 9.33
CA VAL A 194 21.82 28.19 10.33
C VAL A 194 21.61 26.94 11.18
N ASP A 195 22.06 27.03 12.43
CA ASP A 195 21.81 26.02 13.46
C ASP A 195 20.47 26.31 14.15
N LEU A 196 19.54 25.35 14.05
CA LEU A 196 18.24 25.43 14.71
C LEU A 196 18.26 24.91 16.15
N GLY A 197 19.41 24.40 16.61
CA GLY A 197 19.59 23.73 17.89
C GLY A 197 18.72 22.48 17.98
N THR A 198 18.19 22.24 19.17
CA THR A 198 17.22 21.16 19.40
C THR A 198 15.80 21.66 19.18
N ILE A 199 15.09 21.05 18.23
CA ILE A 199 13.65 21.18 18.06
C ILE A 199 12.99 20.13 18.95
N ASP A 200 12.41 20.59 20.05
CA ASP A 200 11.66 19.77 21.00
C ASP A 200 10.27 19.47 20.44
N LEU A 201 9.99 18.18 20.22
CA LEU A 201 8.75 17.66 19.70
C LEU A 201 7.92 17.14 20.88
N PRO A 202 6.73 17.71 21.16
CA PRO A 202 5.88 17.24 22.25
C PRO A 202 5.47 15.79 22.05
N ALA A 203 5.40 14.99 23.10
CA ALA A 203 4.93 13.62 22.98
C ALA A 203 3.43 13.58 22.59
N GLN A 204 3.04 12.48 21.97
CA GLN A 204 1.62 12.10 21.89
C GLN A 204 1.20 11.42 23.20
N ALA A 205 -0.05 11.61 23.64
CA ALA A 205 -0.54 10.98 24.87
C ALA A 205 -0.37 9.45 24.86
N LEU A 206 -0.68 8.80 23.74
CA LEU A 206 -0.53 7.36 23.60
C LEU A 206 0.92 6.89 23.83
N ALA A 207 1.91 7.64 23.33
CA ALA A 207 3.32 7.33 23.55
C ALA A 207 3.71 7.42 25.03
N LEU A 208 3.19 8.41 25.76
CA LEU A 208 3.40 8.56 27.20
C LEU A 208 2.73 7.47 28.04
N LEU A 209 1.76 6.76 27.46
CA LEU A 209 1.05 5.64 28.10
C LEU A 209 1.70 4.28 27.83
N LYS A 210 2.62 4.16 26.87
CA LYS A 210 3.35 2.90 26.63
C LYS A 210 4.08 2.46 27.90
N GLY A 211 3.99 1.18 28.23
CA GLY A 211 4.55 0.61 29.45
C GLY A 211 3.76 0.92 30.72
N LYS A 212 2.58 1.55 30.64
CA LYS A 212 1.69 1.82 31.78
C LYS A 212 0.38 1.03 31.65
N PRO A 213 -0.35 0.83 32.76
CA PRO A 213 -1.71 0.32 32.69
C PRO A 213 -2.56 1.20 31.78
N MET A 214 -3.37 0.56 30.95
CA MET A 214 -4.32 1.25 30.07
C MET A 214 -5.29 2.10 30.92
N PRO A 215 -5.50 3.39 30.60
CA PRO A 215 -6.49 4.21 31.29
C PRO A 215 -7.88 3.57 31.36
N ALA A 216 -8.62 3.88 32.42
CA ALA A 216 -10.01 3.50 32.50
C ALA A 216 -10.82 4.17 31.39
N TRP A 217 -11.70 3.41 30.75
CA TRP A 217 -12.66 3.91 29.78
C TRP A 217 -14.04 4.05 30.39
N THR A 218 -14.87 4.88 29.76
CA THR A 218 -16.30 4.98 30.08
C THR A 218 -17.08 4.57 28.85
N LEU A 219 -17.94 3.55 28.98
CA LEU A 219 -18.69 3.01 27.85
C LEU A 219 -20.16 3.45 27.92
N ALA A 220 -20.73 3.83 26.78
CA ALA A 220 -22.16 4.09 26.63
C ALA A 220 -22.94 2.76 26.57
N ASP A 221 -22.35 1.74 25.95
CA ASP A 221 -22.91 0.39 25.84
C ASP A 221 -21.81 -0.65 25.53
N ALA A 222 -22.12 -1.94 25.66
CA ALA A 222 -21.22 -3.02 25.28
C ALA A 222 -21.99 -4.29 24.83
N ARG A 223 -21.44 -5.01 23.85
CA ARG A 223 -21.92 -6.33 23.39
C ARG A 223 -20.82 -7.37 23.54
N GLY A 224 -21.21 -8.58 23.95
CA GLY A 224 -20.28 -9.69 24.20
C GLY A 224 -19.63 -9.66 25.60
N VAL A 225 -19.70 -8.52 26.29
CA VAL A 225 -19.19 -8.32 27.66
C VAL A 225 -20.11 -7.38 28.43
N LYS A 226 -19.88 -7.25 29.74
CA LYS A 226 -20.57 -6.29 30.61
C LYS A 226 -20.17 -4.85 30.29
N LYS A 227 -21.06 -3.87 30.50
CA LYS A 227 -20.82 -2.44 30.23
C LYS A 227 -19.71 -1.82 31.07
N ASP A 228 -19.48 -2.35 32.28
CA ASP A 228 -18.41 -1.94 33.20
C ASP A 228 -17.14 -2.80 33.05
N VAL A 229 -16.95 -3.45 31.90
CA VAL A 229 -15.74 -4.22 31.60
C VAL A 229 -14.50 -3.33 31.69
N THR A 230 -13.40 -3.90 32.15
CA THR A 230 -12.10 -3.25 32.25
C THR A 230 -11.02 -4.15 31.68
N ILE A 231 -9.82 -3.60 31.41
CA ILE A 231 -8.66 -4.41 31.01
C ILE A 231 -8.31 -5.49 32.03
N ALA A 232 -8.59 -5.27 33.32
CA ALA A 232 -8.32 -6.25 34.36
C ALA A 232 -9.15 -7.54 34.20
N ASP A 233 -10.31 -7.48 33.54
CA ASP A 233 -11.15 -8.66 33.26
C ASP A 233 -10.49 -9.60 32.22
N PHE A 234 -9.45 -9.15 31.51
CA PHE A 234 -8.72 -9.92 30.49
C PHE A 234 -7.29 -10.31 30.91
N ARG A 235 -6.93 -10.20 32.19
CA ARG A 235 -5.60 -10.62 32.67
C ARG A 235 -5.28 -12.06 32.28
N GLY A 236 -4.03 -12.30 31.90
CA GLY A 236 -3.55 -13.56 31.35
C GLY A 236 -3.70 -13.67 29.82
N LYS A 237 -4.40 -12.74 29.17
CA LYS A 237 -4.57 -12.69 27.72
C LYS A 237 -3.85 -11.48 27.11
N TRP A 238 -3.36 -11.64 25.89
CA TRP A 238 -3.09 -10.50 25.03
C TRP A 238 -4.40 -9.85 24.60
N VAL A 239 -4.50 -8.53 24.63
CA VAL A 239 -5.72 -7.83 24.20
C VAL A 239 -5.37 -6.89 23.06
N LEU A 240 -6.02 -7.07 21.91
CA LEU A 240 -5.98 -6.12 20.80
C LEU A 240 -7.23 -5.25 20.89
N ILE A 241 -7.06 -3.96 21.14
CA ILE A 241 -8.14 -2.98 21.11
C ILE A 241 -8.14 -2.35 19.73
N ASP A 242 -9.21 -2.50 18.96
CA ASP A 242 -9.39 -1.89 17.66
C ASP A 242 -10.31 -0.67 17.77
N VAL A 243 -9.74 0.52 17.63
CA VAL A 243 -10.47 1.79 17.70
C VAL A 243 -10.99 2.14 16.32
N TRP A 244 -12.32 2.20 16.18
CA TRP A 244 -13.00 2.27 14.88
C TRP A 244 -14.25 3.17 14.90
N GLY A 245 -14.78 3.45 13.70
CA GLY A 245 -16.09 4.08 13.52
C GLY A 245 -16.76 3.56 12.24
N TYR A 246 -18.09 3.46 12.24
CA TYR A 246 -18.85 2.88 11.11
C TYR A 246 -18.63 3.62 9.78
N TRP A 247 -18.34 4.91 9.84
CA TRP A 247 -18.13 5.81 8.69
C TRP A 247 -16.71 5.67 8.09
N CYS A 248 -15.80 5.00 8.80
CA CYS A 248 -14.41 4.84 8.40
C CYS A 248 -14.24 3.61 7.49
N GLY A 249 -14.09 3.86 6.18
CA GLY A 249 -13.90 2.80 5.17
C GLY A 249 -12.74 1.83 5.46
N PRO A 250 -11.53 2.31 5.80
CA PRO A 250 -10.44 1.43 6.20
C PRO A 250 -10.74 0.61 7.46
N CYS A 251 -11.42 1.19 8.45
CA CYS A 251 -11.75 0.52 9.70
C CYS A 251 -12.65 -0.69 9.49
N VAL A 252 -13.73 -0.54 8.71
CA VAL A 252 -14.66 -1.64 8.48
C VAL A 252 -14.05 -2.78 7.64
N ARG A 253 -13.05 -2.48 6.79
CA ARG A 253 -12.24 -3.49 6.11
C ARG A 253 -11.35 -4.24 7.10
N GLN A 254 -10.65 -3.50 7.97
CA GLN A 254 -9.81 -4.07 9.00
C GLN A 254 -10.59 -4.95 9.98
N LEU A 255 -11.81 -4.57 10.37
CA LEU A 255 -12.69 -5.44 11.16
C LEU A 255 -13.01 -6.75 10.43
N GLY A 256 -13.18 -6.72 9.10
CA GLY A 256 -13.32 -7.94 8.29
C GLY A 256 -12.10 -8.86 8.40
N GLU A 257 -10.89 -8.30 8.37
CA GLU A 257 -9.64 -9.03 8.59
C GLU A 257 -9.53 -9.56 10.03
N LEU A 258 -10.02 -8.80 11.02
CA LEU A 258 -10.05 -9.23 12.42
C LEU A 258 -11.08 -10.34 12.66
N ILE A 259 -12.21 -10.38 11.92
CA ILE A 259 -13.15 -11.52 11.95
C ILE A 259 -12.41 -12.78 11.47
N ASP A 260 -11.73 -12.70 10.32
CA ASP A 260 -10.94 -13.80 9.77
C ASP A 260 -9.86 -14.25 10.79
N PHE A 261 -9.07 -13.31 11.31
CA PHE A 261 -8.05 -13.59 12.32
C PHE A 261 -8.63 -14.25 13.57
N TYR A 262 -9.78 -13.76 14.07
CA TYR A 262 -10.44 -14.31 15.23
C TYR A 262 -10.78 -15.77 14.90
N GLU A 263 -11.58 -16.06 13.88
CA GLU A 263 -11.93 -17.44 13.47
C GLU A 263 -10.70 -18.34 13.26
N GLU A 264 -9.60 -17.80 12.74
CA GLU A 264 -8.37 -18.54 12.52
C GLU A 264 -7.70 -19.05 13.80
N HIS A 265 -7.79 -18.26 14.87
CA HIS A 265 -7.18 -18.53 16.17
C HIS A 265 -8.21 -19.00 17.20
N GLU A 266 -9.28 -19.69 16.79
CA GLU A 266 -10.30 -20.25 17.68
C GLU A 266 -9.68 -21.15 18.78
N ALA A 267 -8.62 -21.89 18.45
CA ALA A 267 -7.92 -22.77 19.40
C ALA A 267 -7.07 -22.01 20.46
N ASP A 268 -6.89 -20.70 20.30
CA ASP A 268 -6.06 -19.85 21.17
C ASP A 268 -6.88 -18.78 21.91
N ARG A 269 -8.20 -18.93 21.96
CA ARG A 269 -9.13 -17.98 22.62
C ARG A 269 -8.87 -17.79 24.11
N ASP A 270 -8.19 -18.73 24.74
CA ASP A 270 -7.74 -18.63 26.12
C ASP A 270 -6.52 -17.69 26.28
N LYS A 271 -5.82 -17.35 25.20
CA LYS A 271 -4.57 -16.56 25.19
C LYS A 271 -4.72 -15.14 24.68
N PHE A 272 -5.83 -14.81 24.01
CA PHE A 272 -6.11 -13.44 23.57
C PHE A 272 -7.59 -13.07 23.55
N GLU A 273 -7.85 -11.78 23.42
CA GLU A 273 -9.14 -11.20 23.08
C GLU A 273 -8.98 -10.02 22.11
N ILE A 274 -10.01 -9.74 21.31
CA ILE A 274 -10.14 -8.51 20.51
C ILE A 274 -11.26 -7.66 21.09
N LEU A 275 -11.03 -6.37 21.30
CA LEU A 275 -12.04 -5.41 21.74
C LEU A 275 -12.24 -4.36 20.65
N ALA A 276 -13.38 -4.37 19.97
CA ALA A 276 -13.72 -3.35 18.99
C ALA A 276 -14.34 -2.14 19.68
N LEU A 277 -13.52 -1.11 19.93
CA LEU A 277 -13.93 0.15 20.56
C LEU A 277 -14.46 1.12 19.50
N HIS A 278 -15.78 1.23 19.40
CA HIS A 278 -16.44 2.20 18.53
C HIS A 278 -16.34 3.60 19.15
N ASP A 279 -16.01 4.59 18.31
CA ASP A 279 -15.73 5.98 18.66
C ASP A 279 -16.87 6.82 19.29
N GLY A 280 -18.04 6.22 19.53
CA GLY A 280 -19.21 6.93 20.07
C GLY A 280 -20.02 7.75 19.06
N SER A 281 -19.78 7.66 17.74
CA SER A 281 -20.52 8.43 16.72
C SER A 281 -21.95 7.90 16.44
N VAL A 282 -22.52 7.10 17.35
CA VAL A 282 -23.85 6.47 17.27
C VAL A 282 -24.46 6.47 18.67
N LYS A 283 -25.79 6.53 18.77
CA LYS A 283 -26.47 6.64 20.07
C LYS A 283 -26.42 5.35 20.90
N ASP A 284 -26.45 4.20 20.22
CA ASP A 284 -26.52 2.86 20.79
C ASP A 284 -26.04 1.82 19.75
N LEU A 285 -25.91 0.56 20.19
CA LEU A 285 -25.48 -0.54 19.32
C LEU A 285 -26.52 -0.90 18.25
N VAL A 286 -27.80 -0.55 18.44
CA VAL A 286 -28.86 -0.80 17.45
C VAL A 286 -28.67 0.12 16.24
N GLU A 287 -28.35 1.40 16.47
CA GLU A 287 -27.99 2.33 15.41
C GLU A 287 -26.68 1.93 14.71
N MET A 288 -25.69 1.44 15.47
CA MET A 288 -24.44 0.92 14.92
C MET A 288 -24.69 -0.23 13.94
N ASP A 289 -25.47 -1.24 14.34
CA ASP A 289 -25.81 -2.39 13.49
C ASP A 289 -26.55 -1.92 12.23
N ALA A 290 -27.57 -1.05 12.37
CA ALA A 290 -28.31 -0.50 11.24
C ALA A 290 -27.42 0.24 10.23
N LYS A 291 -26.40 0.97 10.70
CA LYS A 291 -25.43 1.68 9.83
C LYS A 291 -24.37 0.77 9.23
N THR A 292 -24.18 -0.43 9.75
CA THR A 292 -23.18 -1.41 9.28
C THR A 292 -23.78 -2.57 8.48
N GLU A 293 -25.09 -2.65 8.28
CA GLU A 293 -25.74 -3.73 7.49
C GLU A 293 -25.16 -3.94 6.09
N ALA A 294 -24.93 -2.85 5.34
CA ALA A 294 -24.34 -2.93 4.00
C ALA A 294 -22.89 -3.46 4.06
N THR A 295 -22.12 -3.01 5.06
CA THR A 295 -20.77 -3.50 5.36
C THR A 295 -20.80 -4.98 5.72
N LYS A 296 -21.76 -5.41 6.54
CA LYS A 296 -21.93 -6.81 6.93
C LYS A 296 -22.12 -7.69 5.71
N THR A 297 -23.01 -7.31 4.80
CA THR A 297 -23.28 -8.09 3.58
C THR A 297 -22.09 -8.10 2.62
N SER A 298 -21.42 -6.96 2.44
CA SER A 298 -20.37 -6.83 1.41
C SER A 298 -18.96 -7.16 1.90
N ILE A 299 -18.52 -6.57 3.01
CA ILE A 299 -17.14 -6.63 3.50
C ILE A 299 -16.98 -7.79 4.51
N TRP A 300 -17.94 -7.96 5.44
CA TRP A 300 -17.86 -9.02 6.46
C TRP A 300 -18.45 -10.36 6.00
N ARG A 301 -18.93 -10.44 4.75
CA ARG A 301 -19.45 -11.67 4.12
C ARG A 301 -20.63 -12.28 4.88
N GLY A 302 -21.52 -11.43 5.37
CA GLY A 302 -22.70 -11.81 6.15
C GLY A 302 -22.43 -12.11 7.63
N ARG A 303 -21.18 -12.02 8.09
CA ARG A 303 -20.79 -12.34 9.47
C ARG A 303 -20.94 -11.13 10.40
N ASP A 304 -21.40 -11.38 11.61
CA ASP A 304 -21.34 -10.44 12.71
C ASP A 304 -19.92 -10.31 13.26
N LEU A 305 -19.67 -9.25 14.05
CA LEU A 305 -18.43 -9.12 14.81
C LEU A 305 -18.42 -10.19 15.93
N PRO A 306 -17.52 -11.19 15.90
CA PRO A 306 -17.54 -12.34 16.81
C PRO A 306 -16.86 -12.06 18.16
N PHE A 307 -16.27 -10.88 18.30
CA PHE A 307 -15.55 -10.41 19.48
C PHE A 307 -16.31 -9.24 20.16
N PRO A 308 -16.00 -8.94 21.43
CA PRO A 308 -16.65 -7.85 22.15
C PRO A 308 -16.61 -6.51 21.42
N VAL A 309 -17.74 -5.80 21.42
CA VAL A 309 -17.88 -4.45 20.88
C VAL A 309 -18.18 -3.50 22.02
N LEU A 310 -17.38 -2.45 22.14
CA LEU A 310 -17.48 -1.44 23.18
C LEU A 310 -17.87 -0.11 22.52
N LEU A 311 -18.93 0.54 22.99
CA LEU A 311 -19.32 1.87 22.51
C LEU A 311 -18.76 2.93 23.46
N ASP A 312 -17.80 3.71 23.01
CA ASP A 312 -17.18 4.76 23.84
C ASP A 312 -18.20 5.85 24.22
N ALA A 313 -18.19 6.28 25.47
CA ALA A 313 -19.11 7.32 25.94
C ALA A 313 -18.53 8.71 25.66
N GLY A 314 -19.34 9.63 25.13
CA GLY A 314 -18.94 11.00 24.91
C GLY A 314 -20.05 11.81 24.25
N PRO A 315 -19.86 13.12 24.03
CA PRO A 315 -20.82 13.94 23.31
C PRO A 315 -21.02 13.48 21.85
N GLY A 316 -20.13 12.63 21.33
CA GLY A 316 -20.00 12.34 19.91
C GLY A 316 -19.44 13.56 19.18
N GLY A 317 -18.81 13.33 18.03
CA GLY A 317 -18.41 14.43 17.14
C GLY A 317 -19.51 14.77 16.14
N GLU A 318 -19.55 16.01 15.68
CA GLU A 318 -20.20 16.35 14.42
C GLU A 318 -19.44 15.67 13.26
N GLU A 319 -20.17 15.23 12.23
CA GLU A 319 -19.61 14.78 10.95
C GLU A 319 -18.57 13.63 11.00
N GLY A 320 -18.68 12.69 11.95
CA GLY A 320 -17.83 11.48 11.94
C GLY A 320 -16.37 11.73 12.33
N ALA A 321 -16.07 12.78 13.11
CA ALA A 321 -14.85 12.82 13.90
C ALA A 321 -15.12 12.12 15.24
N GLY A 322 -14.61 10.90 15.41
CA GLY A 322 -14.76 10.16 16.66
C GLY A 322 -14.19 10.91 17.86
N HIS A 323 -15.03 11.22 18.86
CA HIS A 323 -14.70 11.98 20.07
C HIS A 323 -15.36 11.35 21.31
N GLY A 324 -15.39 10.03 21.38
CA GLY A 324 -15.65 9.34 22.64
C GLY A 324 -14.58 9.71 23.67
N ALA A 325 -14.93 9.66 24.96
CA ALA A 325 -14.06 10.10 26.04
C ALA A 325 -12.75 9.30 26.10
N THR A 326 -12.77 8.03 25.73
CA THR A 326 -11.57 7.19 25.69
C THR A 326 -10.69 7.55 24.49
N VAL A 327 -11.29 7.76 23.31
CA VAL A 327 -10.60 8.24 22.10
C VAL A 327 -9.88 9.57 22.38
N ASP A 328 -10.57 10.52 23.02
CA ASP A 328 -10.01 11.83 23.39
C ASP A 328 -8.92 11.71 24.45
N ALA A 329 -9.12 10.90 25.49
CA ALA A 329 -8.12 10.68 26.54
C ALA A 329 -6.84 10.06 26.01
N LEU A 330 -6.94 9.18 25.02
CA LEU A 330 -5.81 8.57 24.32
C LEU A 330 -5.21 9.47 23.24
N GLN A 331 -5.89 10.57 22.89
CA GLN A 331 -5.56 11.45 21.77
C GLN A 331 -5.41 10.69 20.45
N ILE A 332 -6.29 9.72 20.18
CA ILE A 332 -6.31 9.03 18.90
C ILE A 332 -6.67 10.04 17.80
N GLN A 333 -5.76 10.25 16.85
CA GLN A 333 -5.93 11.26 15.79
C GLN A 333 -6.25 10.65 14.42
N ALA A 334 -6.25 9.32 14.31
CA ALA A 334 -6.48 8.60 13.07
C ALA A 334 -7.25 7.31 13.33
N PHE A 335 -8.08 6.94 12.37
CA PHE A 335 -8.88 5.72 12.38
C PHE A 335 -8.55 4.88 11.13
N PRO A 336 -8.37 3.56 11.27
CA PRO A 336 -8.35 2.80 12.53
C PRO A 336 -7.07 3.06 13.32
N THR A 337 -7.13 2.82 14.63
CA THR A 337 -5.93 2.65 15.47
C THR A 337 -6.09 1.37 16.29
N SER A 338 -5.13 0.44 16.21
CA SER A 338 -5.15 -0.76 17.06
C SER A 338 -4.07 -0.68 18.14
N LEU A 339 -4.42 -1.05 19.36
CA LEU A 339 -3.53 -1.04 20.52
C LEU A 339 -3.35 -2.45 21.06
N LEU A 340 -2.13 -2.80 21.46
CA LEU A 340 -1.83 -4.06 22.13
C LEU A 340 -1.65 -3.83 23.62
N VAL A 341 -2.36 -4.63 24.43
CA VAL A 341 -2.17 -4.73 25.87
C VAL A 341 -1.65 -6.14 26.18
N ASP A 342 -0.65 -6.22 27.04
CA ASP A 342 -0.05 -7.48 27.46
C ASP A 342 -0.88 -8.22 28.53
N PRO A 343 -0.55 -9.49 28.85
CA PRO A 343 -1.27 -10.28 29.86
C PRO A 343 -1.34 -9.68 31.27
N ASP A 344 -0.46 -8.73 31.61
CA ASP A 344 -0.47 -8.05 32.91
C ASP A 344 -1.38 -6.81 32.91
N GLY A 345 -1.93 -6.45 31.75
CA GLY A 345 -2.80 -5.28 31.55
C GLY A 345 -2.03 -4.01 31.23
N ILE A 346 -0.78 -4.13 30.75
CA ILE A 346 0.08 -3.00 30.39
C ILE A 346 -0.02 -2.70 28.90
N LEU A 347 -0.20 -1.42 28.55
CA LEU A 347 -0.23 -0.98 27.17
C LEU A 347 1.17 -1.12 26.55
N VAL A 348 1.29 -1.95 25.52
CA VAL A 348 2.52 -2.08 24.72
C VAL A 348 2.62 -0.94 23.71
N GLY A 349 1.50 -0.55 23.10
CA GLY A 349 1.41 0.54 22.12
C GLY A 349 0.60 0.14 20.89
N GLU A 350 0.77 0.88 19.80
CA GLU A 350 0.11 0.61 18.53
C GLU A 350 0.55 -0.73 17.91
N THR A 351 -0.37 -1.41 17.25
CA THR A 351 -0.20 -2.78 16.74
C THR A 351 -1.06 -3.06 15.51
N ASN A 352 -1.05 -4.32 15.06
CA ASN A 352 -2.04 -4.90 14.15
C ASN A 352 -2.23 -6.41 14.45
N ALA A 353 -3.08 -7.09 13.68
CA ALA A 353 -3.36 -8.52 13.84
C ALA A 353 -2.10 -9.39 13.66
N GLU A 354 -1.22 -9.06 12.71
CA GLU A 354 0.04 -9.79 12.48
C GLU A 354 0.95 -9.76 13.71
N MET A 355 1.04 -8.61 14.37
CA MET A 355 1.84 -8.45 15.58
C MET A 355 1.23 -9.18 16.78
N LEU A 356 -0.10 -9.27 16.87
CA LEU A 356 -0.77 -10.14 17.84
C LEU A 356 -0.50 -11.62 17.54
N ALA A 357 -0.56 -12.05 16.27
CA ALA A 357 -0.27 -13.42 15.85
C ALA A 357 1.11 -13.89 16.35
N LYS A 358 2.13 -13.01 16.27
CA LYS A 358 3.49 -13.27 16.75
C LYS A 358 3.59 -13.49 18.27
N LYS A 359 2.54 -13.16 19.04
CA LYS A 359 2.44 -13.40 20.49
C LYS A 359 1.68 -14.68 20.83
N LEU A 360 1.06 -15.31 19.84
CA LEU A 360 0.29 -16.54 19.97
C LEU A 360 1.10 -17.74 19.50
N PRO A 361 0.73 -18.96 19.92
CA PRO A 361 1.26 -20.17 19.32
C PRO A 361 0.99 -20.16 17.80
N PRO A 362 1.96 -20.59 16.98
CA PRO A 362 1.75 -20.64 15.55
C PRO A 362 0.64 -21.62 15.19
N ILE A 363 -0.23 -21.24 14.27
CA ILE A 363 -1.27 -22.14 13.76
C ILE A 363 -0.58 -23.36 13.11
N PRO A 364 -0.98 -24.60 13.44
CA PRO A 364 -0.40 -25.80 12.83
C PRO A 364 -0.52 -25.79 11.29
N MET A 365 0.51 -26.29 10.61
CA MET A 365 0.59 -26.27 9.14
C MET A 365 -0.60 -26.99 8.48
N ALA A 366 -1.07 -28.08 9.10
CA ALA A 366 -2.26 -28.82 8.68
C ALA A 366 -3.55 -27.96 8.60
N ARG A 367 -3.62 -26.84 9.35
CA ARG A 367 -4.72 -25.87 9.26
C ARG A 367 -4.38 -24.69 8.34
N ARG A 368 -3.11 -24.29 8.26
CA ARG A 368 -2.66 -23.18 7.40
C ARG A 368 -2.72 -23.54 5.93
N VAL A 369 -2.22 -24.70 5.53
CA VAL A 369 -2.08 -25.09 4.12
C VAL A 369 -3.43 -25.12 3.37
N PRO A 370 -4.49 -25.79 3.86
CA PRO A 370 -5.77 -25.80 3.14
C PRO A 370 -6.34 -24.40 2.94
N ARG A 371 -6.25 -23.54 3.97
CA ARG A 371 -6.71 -22.15 3.91
C ARG A 371 -5.89 -21.31 2.94
N ALA A 372 -4.57 -21.41 3.02
CA ALA A 372 -3.66 -20.68 2.15
C ALA A 372 -3.91 -21.02 0.68
N LEU A 373 -4.11 -22.31 0.37
CA LEU A 373 -4.40 -22.75 -0.99
C LEU A 373 -5.66 -22.11 -1.57
N ASP A 374 -6.72 -21.96 -0.78
CA ASP A 374 -7.99 -21.38 -1.25
C ASP A 374 -8.07 -19.85 -1.03
N ARG A 375 -7.03 -19.24 -0.45
CA ARG A 375 -6.94 -17.79 -0.26
C ARG A 375 -6.75 -17.10 -1.60
N PHE A 376 -7.56 -16.08 -1.85
CA PHE A 376 -7.41 -15.22 -3.03
C PHE A 376 -6.15 -14.36 -2.92
N VAL A 377 -5.37 -14.36 -3.99
CA VAL A 377 -4.08 -13.70 -4.11
C VAL A 377 -4.11 -12.85 -5.38
N ALA A 378 -4.23 -11.53 -5.22
CA ALA A 378 -4.27 -10.57 -6.32
C ALA A 378 -2.86 -10.10 -6.69
N LEU A 379 -2.36 -10.49 -7.86
CA LEU A 379 -0.97 -10.24 -8.26
C LEU A 379 -0.86 -9.86 -9.74
N GLY A 380 0.11 -8.98 -10.04
CA GLY A 380 0.67 -8.86 -11.38
C GLY A 380 2.00 -9.60 -11.43
N VAL A 381 2.09 -10.70 -12.16
CA VAL A 381 3.35 -11.42 -12.37
C VAL A 381 3.75 -11.47 -13.84
N SER A 382 5.06 -11.43 -14.06
CA SER A 382 5.68 -11.75 -15.33
C SER A 382 6.56 -12.99 -15.11
N PRO A 383 6.98 -13.68 -16.19
CA PRO A 383 7.93 -14.77 -16.12
C PRO A 383 9.14 -14.46 -15.24
N ASN A 384 9.37 -15.29 -14.22
CA ASN A 384 10.47 -15.17 -13.26
C ASN A 384 11.13 -16.55 -13.10
N PRO A 385 12.36 -16.62 -12.56
CA PRO A 385 12.93 -17.88 -12.08
C PRO A 385 11.98 -18.60 -11.11
N LEU A 386 11.92 -19.93 -11.19
CA LEU A 386 11.02 -20.76 -10.39
C LEU A 386 11.19 -20.51 -8.88
N ASP A 387 12.43 -20.44 -8.39
CA ASP A 387 12.74 -20.17 -6.98
C ASP A 387 12.15 -18.84 -6.51
N LYS A 388 12.26 -17.78 -7.33
CA LYS A 388 11.71 -16.45 -7.02
C LYS A 388 10.20 -16.42 -7.10
N ALA A 389 9.60 -17.19 -8.02
CA ALA A 389 8.16 -17.34 -8.09
C ALA A 389 7.62 -18.05 -6.83
N MET A 390 8.24 -19.16 -6.39
CA MET A 390 7.83 -19.88 -5.19
C MET A 390 8.07 -19.07 -3.92
N GLU A 391 9.21 -18.39 -3.79
CA GLU A 391 9.50 -17.48 -2.66
C GLU A 391 8.43 -16.37 -2.55
N PHE A 392 8.03 -15.82 -3.69
CA PHE A 392 7.01 -14.80 -3.73
C PHE A 392 5.63 -15.32 -3.35
N LEU A 393 5.19 -16.44 -3.95
CA LEU A 393 3.91 -17.08 -3.63
C LEU A 393 3.87 -17.58 -2.18
N SER A 394 5.00 -18.03 -1.64
CA SER A 394 5.11 -18.44 -0.24
C SER A 394 4.81 -17.29 0.72
N ARG A 395 5.37 -16.10 0.45
CA ARG A 395 5.07 -14.90 1.23
C ARG A 395 3.63 -14.44 1.07
N ALA A 396 3.10 -14.47 -0.16
CA ALA A 396 1.74 -14.04 -0.45
C ALA A 396 0.68 -14.97 0.17
N GLY A 397 0.95 -16.28 0.18
CA GLY A 397 0.10 -17.29 0.79
C GLY A 397 0.29 -17.48 2.29
N ASP A 398 1.30 -16.83 2.88
CA ASP A 398 1.77 -17.07 4.26
C ASP A 398 1.90 -18.57 4.58
N VAL A 399 2.52 -19.33 3.68
CA VAL A 399 2.84 -20.75 3.84
C VAL A 399 4.18 -21.02 3.16
N PRO A 400 5.12 -21.74 3.79
CA PRO A 400 6.36 -22.15 3.15
C PRO A 400 6.09 -22.96 1.88
N ILE A 401 6.70 -22.56 0.77
CA ILE A 401 6.69 -23.33 -0.47
C ILE A 401 8.12 -23.78 -0.74
N ILE A 402 8.34 -25.09 -0.68
CA ILE A 402 9.65 -25.72 -0.61
C ILE A 402 9.90 -26.43 -1.94
N LEU A 403 11.02 -26.15 -2.59
CA LEU A 403 11.45 -26.88 -3.78
C LEU A 403 12.12 -28.18 -3.35
N ASP A 404 11.49 -29.33 -3.63
CA ASP A 404 12.09 -30.63 -3.34
C ASP A 404 13.16 -30.97 -4.39
N GLU A 405 14.44 -30.97 -3.98
CA GLU A 405 15.57 -31.12 -4.90
C GLU A 405 15.52 -32.45 -5.68
N GLU A 406 15.08 -33.54 -5.04
CA GLU A 406 14.97 -34.85 -5.69
C GLU A 406 13.87 -34.84 -6.77
N SER A 407 12.72 -34.23 -6.48
CA SER A 407 11.62 -34.07 -7.42
C SER A 407 11.97 -33.17 -8.60
N LEU A 408 12.64 -32.04 -8.35
CA LEU A 408 13.11 -31.14 -9.40
C LEU A 408 14.05 -31.88 -10.36
N LYS A 409 15.02 -32.61 -9.80
CA LYS A 409 15.92 -33.46 -10.59
C LYS A 409 15.18 -34.55 -11.35
N ALA A 410 14.18 -35.20 -10.75
CA ALA A 410 13.36 -36.22 -11.40
C ALA A 410 12.45 -35.65 -12.51
N ALA A 411 12.11 -34.37 -12.45
CA ALA A 411 11.39 -33.64 -13.49
C ALA A 411 12.32 -33.02 -14.55
N GLY A 412 13.62 -32.96 -14.30
CA GLY A 412 14.60 -32.30 -15.16
C GLY A 412 14.42 -30.77 -15.17
N VAL A 413 14.08 -30.19 -14.01
CA VAL A 413 13.83 -28.77 -13.81
C VAL A 413 14.85 -28.21 -12.82
N GLU A 414 15.45 -27.08 -13.14
CA GLU A 414 16.36 -26.35 -12.27
C GLU A 414 15.63 -25.21 -11.53
N PRO A 415 16.07 -24.80 -10.32
CA PRO A 415 15.41 -23.70 -9.59
C PRO A 415 15.39 -22.36 -10.32
N ASP A 416 16.32 -22.12 -11.24
CA ASP A 416 16.39 -20.89 -12.05
C ASP A 416 15.63 -20.98 -13.38
N ASP A 417 14.97 -22.12 -13.66
CA ASP A 417 14.13 -22.27 -14.83
C ASP A 417 13.01 -21.22 -14.86
N LYS A 418 12.77 -20.68 -16.05
CA LYS A 418 11.78 -19.65 -16.28
C LYS A 418 10.36 -20.22 -16.13
N THR A 419 9.53 -19.57 -15.32
CA THR A 419 8.08 -19.79 -15.30
C THR A 419 7.40 -19.12 -16.50
N TRP A 420 6.29 -19.68 -16.97
CA TRP A 420 5.65 -19.26 -18.23
C TRP A 420 4.37 -18.45 -18.02
N LEU A 421 4.12 -18.00 -16.79
CA LEU A 421 2.90 -17.30 -16.41
C LEU A 421 3.07 -15.78 -16.51
N LYS A 422 2.19 -15.14 -17.29
CA LYS A 422 1.97 -13.69 -17.34
C LYS A 422 0.49 -13.46 -17.03
N LEU A 423 0.20 -12.85 -15.88
CA LEU A 423 -1.18 -12.65 -15.41
C LEU A 423 -1.25 -11.39 -14.54
N GLY A 424 -2.31 -10.58 -14.76
CA GLY A 424 -2.59 -9.34 -14.04
C GLY A 424 -3.75 -9.42 -13.03
N ALA A 425 -4.42 -10.56 -12.94
CA ALA A 425 -5.62 -10.74 -12.14
C ALA A 425 -5.38 -11.46 -10.79
N GLY A 426 -6.45 -11.63 -10.01
CA GLY A 426 -6.39 -12.39 -8.77
C GLY A 426 -6.95 -13.80 -8.94
N LEU A 427 -6.26 -14.76 -8.34
CA LEU A 427 -6.63 -16.17 -8.31
C LEU A 427 -6.41 -16.72 -6.90
N SER A 428 -6.97 -17.88 -6.56
CA SER A 428 -6.50 -18.57 -5.36
C SER A 428 -5.01 -18.94 -5.47
N LEU A 429 -4.31 -19.07 -4.34
CA LEU A 429 -2.92 -19.54 -4.33
C LEU A 429 -2.78 -20.90 -5.05
N ARG A 430 -3.77 -21.77 -4.90
CA ARG A 430 -3.85 -23.07 -5.58
C ARG A 430 -3.81 -22.91 -7.10
N SER A 431 -4.63 -22.02 -7.65
CA SER A 431 -4.67 -21.72 -9.08
C SER A 431 -3.37 -21.06 -9.56
N TRP A 432 -2.78 -20.15 -8.77
CA TRP A 432 -1.46 -19.57 -9.05
C TRP A 432 -0.36 -20.64 -9.15
N LEU A 433 -0.29 -21.52 -8.15
CA LEU A 433 0.66 -22.63 -8.15
C LEU A 433 0.42 -23.54 -9.34
N GLY A 434 -0.85 -23.79 -9.64
CA GLY A 434 -1.21 -24.68 -10.72
C GLY A 434 -0.73 -24.20 -12.09
N LEU A 435 -1.10 -22.98 -12.45
CA LEU A 435 -0.71 -22.37 -13.72
C LEU A 435 0.81 -22.16 -13.83
N THR A 436 1.48 -21.87 -12.71
CA THR A 436 2.94 -21.68 -12.69
C THR A 436 3.70 -22.98 -12.92
N LEU A 437 3.25 -24.07 -12.29
CA LEU A 437 4.00 -25.34 -12.22
C LEU A 437 3.65 -26.30 -13.35
N ASP A 438 2.46 -26.18 -13.95
CA ASP A 438 1.98 -27.06 -15.04
C ASP A 438 2.97 -27.17 -16.19
N ALA A 439 3.49 -26.02 -16.66
CA ALA A 439 4.44 -25.98 -17.77
C ALA A 439 5.75 -26.72 -17.44
N LEU A 440 6.09 -26.84 -16.17
CA LEU A 440 7.32 -27.51 -15.70
C LEU A 440 7.09 -28.99 -15.37
N GLY A 441 5.87 -29.50 -15.48
CA GLY A 441 5.54 -30.88 -15.07
C GLY A 441 5.66 -31.08 -13.56
N LEU A 442 5.40 -30.02 -12.80
CA LEU A 442 5.49 -29.98 -11.35
C LEU A 442 4.11 -29.79 -10.71
N ASP A 443 4.02 -30.17 -9.44
CA ASP A 443 2.84 -30.03 -8.59
C ASP A 443 3.23 -29.62 -7.17
N VAL A 444 2.26 -29.34 -6.30
CA VAL A 444 2.48 -29.11 -4.87
C VAL A 444 1.77 -30.16 -4.01
N LYS A 445 2.47 -30.71 -3.03
CA LYS A 445 1.89 -31.61 -2.01
C LYS A 445 1.99 -30.96 -0.62
N PRO A 446 0.90 -30.92 0.17
CA PRO A 446 0.95 -30.54 1.57
C PRO A 446 1.86 -31.46 2.39
N ALA A 447 2.64 -30.87 3.28
CA ALA A 447 3.48 -31.53 4.28
C ALA A 447 3.38 -30.80 5.64
N ASP A 448 4.02 -31.35 6.68
CA ASP A 448 3.98 -30.81 8.03
C ASP A 448 4.67 -29.43 8.17
N ASP A 449 5.56 -29.10 7.23
CA ASP A 449 6.35 -27.87 7.19
C ASP A 449 5.99 -26.93 6.02
N GLY A 450 5.02 -27.29 5.17
CA GLY A 450 4.49 -26.40 4.13
C GLY A 450 3.95 -27.12 2.89
N LEU A 451 4.12 -26.48 1.74
CA LEU A 451 3.80 -27.02 0.42
C LEU A 451 5.10 -27.41 -0.27
N HIS A 452 5.27 -28.70 -0.57
CA HIS A 452 6.44 -29.20 -1.29
C HIS A 452 6.15 -29.25 -2.77
N VAL A 453 6.98 -28.57 -3.57
CA VAL A 453 6.95 -28.65 -5.03
C VAL A 453 7.58 -29.97 -5.43
N VAL A 454 6.77 -30.84 -6.00
CA VAL A 454 7.12 -32.21 -6.37
C VAL A 454 6.92 -32.44 -7.87
N LYS A 455 7.42 -33.56 -8.37
CA LYS A 455 7.11 -34.00 -9.74
C LYS A 455 5.63 -34.33 -9.86
N ALA A 456 4.97 -33.84 -10.92
CA ALA A 456 3.58 -34.17 -11.18
C ALA A 456 3.46 -35.67 -11.58
N GLU A 457 2.53 -36.37 -10.93
CA GLU A 457 2.21 -37.78 -11.22
C GLU A 457 1.01 -37.92 -12.19
N GLY A 458 0.35 -36.81 -12.53
CA GLY A 458 -0.83 -36.76 -13.37
C GLY A 458 -1.44 -35.36 -13.42
N PRO A 459 -2.63 -35.20 -14.03
CA PRO A 459 -3.35 -33.93 -13.99
C PRO A 459 -3.81 -33.62 -12.56
N ARG A 460 -3.78 -32.34 -12.18
CA ARG A 460 -4.27 -31.91 -10.86
C ARG A 460 -5.80 -31.98 -10.77
N GLU A 461 -6.28 -32.38 -9.61
CA GLU A 461 -7.71 -32.26 -9.27
C GLU A 461 -8.04 -30.84 -8.81
N GLN A 462 -9.14 -30.29 -9.31
CA GLN A 462 -9.64 -28.98 -8.89
C GLN A 462 -10.40 -29.08 -7.56
N SER A 463 -10.16 -28.14 -6.65
CA SER A 463 -10.90 -28.08 -5.39
C SER A 463 -12.38 -27.73 -5.62
N PRO A 464 -13.29 -28.05 -4.67
CA PRO A 464 -14.69 -27.63 -4.75
C PRO A 464 -14.86 -26.11 -4.94
N VAL A 465 -13.96 -25.32 -4.35
CA VAL A 465 -13.91 -23.86 -4.51
C VAL A 465 -13.58 -23.50 -5.96
N GLN A 466 -12.49 -24.03 -6.52
CA GLN A 466 -12.12 -23.78 -7.92
C GLN A 466 -13.25 -24.20 -8.87
N GLN A 467 -13.86 -25.36 -8.65
CA GLN A 467 -14.98 -25.83 -9.48
C GLN A 467 -16.20 -24.90 -9.41
N ALA A 468 -16.50 -24.35 -8.23
CA ALA A 468 -17.59 -23.39 -8.06
C ALA A 468 -17.28 -22.06 -8.76
N THR A 469 -16.07 -21.53 -8.58
CA THR A 469 -15.59 -20.31 -9.25
C THR A 469 -15.60 -20.49 -10.78
N ASN A 470 -15.12 -21.61 -11.30
CA ASN A 470 -15.14 -21.94 -12.72
C ASN A 470 -16.56 -21.96 -13.30
N ARG A 471 -17.53 -22.52 -12.57
CA ARG A 471 -18.95 -22.50 -12.98
C ARG A 471 -19.52 -21.08 -13.00
N ALA A 472 -19.20 -20.27 -11.99
CA ALA A 472 -19.64 -18.89 -11.92
C ALA A 472 -19.05 -18.03 -13.05
N LEU A 473 -17.77 -18.25 -13.37
CA LEU A 473 -17.09 -17.61 -14.49
C LEU A 473 -17.75 -17.98 -15.82
N ALA A 474 -18.02 -19.27 -16.05
CA ALA A 474 -18.74 -19.73 -17.24
C ALA A 474 -20.14 -19.09 -17.36
N GLU A 475 -20.90 -19.03 -16.26
CA GLU A 475 -22.21 -18.37 -16.25
C GLU A 475 -22.07 -16.87 -16.62
N LYS A 476 -21.06 -16.19 -16.08
CA LYS A 476 -20.84 -14.77 -16.36
C LYS A 476 -20.49 -14.53 -17.82
N LEU A 477 -19.64 -15.36 -18.42
CA LEU A 477 -19.26 -15.25 -19.83
C LEU A 477 -20.41 -15.59 -20.78
N SER A 478 -21.39 -16.38 -20.35
CA SER A 478 -22.60 -16.62 -21.15
C SER A 478 -23.50 -15.37 -21.30
N LYS A 479 -23.28 -14.33 -20.50
CA LYS A 479 -24.08 -13.10 -20.52
C LYS A 479 -23.59 -12.15 -21.64
N PRO A 480 -24.49 -11.33 -22.22
CA PRO A 480 -24.11 -10.38 -23.25
C PRO A 480 -23.06 -9.36 -22.78
N GLY A 481 -22.12 -9.03 -23.66
CA GLY A 481 -21.14 -7.98 -23.46
C GLY A 481 -20.67 -7.38 -24.79
N SER A 482 -19.86 -6.32 -24.70
CA SER A 482 -19.34 -5.61 -25.87
C SER A 482 -17.86 -5.30 -25.68
N PHE A 483 -17.08 -5.49 -26.73
CA PHE A 483 -15.66 -5.13 -26.75
C PHE A 483 -15.18 -4.85 -28.17
N SER A 484 -14.07 -4.12 -28.27
CA SER A 484 -13.37 -3.90 -29.54
C SER A 484 -11.88 -4.07 -29.29
N ILE A 485 -11.27 -4.99 -30.03
CA ILE A 485 -9.83 -5.24 -30.02
C ILE A 485 -9.33 -4.99 -31.43
N GLU A 486 -8.40 -4.08 -31.57
CA GLU A 486 -7.85 -3.65 -32.87
C GLU A 486 -6.36 -3.96 -32.90
N ASP A 487 -5.97 -4.91 -33.76
CA ASP A 487 -4.57 -5.27 -34.05
C ASP A 487 -3.68 -5.45 -32.81
N ALA A 488 -4.22 -6.14 -31.79
CA ALA A 488 -3.51 -6.46 -30.56
C ALA A 488 -2.69 -7.75 -30.73
N GLU A 489 -1.57 -7.87 -30.03
CA GLU A 489 -0.90 -9.17 -29.88
C GLU A 489 -1.70 -10.05 -28.92
N LEU A 490 -1.72 -11.35 -29.17
CA LEU A 490 -2.43 -12.31 -28.33
C LEU A 490 -2.03 -12.20 -26.85
N GLU A 491 -0.78 -11.87 -26.55
CA GLU A 491 -0.30 -11.68 -25.18
C GLU A 491 -0.86 -10.46 -24.42
N ASP A 492 -1.53 -9.55 -25.12
CA ASP A 492 -2.18 -8.37 -24.54
C ASP A 492 -3.69 -8.54 -24.42
N VAL A 493 -4.29 -9.45 -25.19
CA VAL A 493 -5.73 -9.74 -25.19
C VAL A 493 -6.28 -10.10 -23.80
N PRO A 494 -5.61 -10.95 -22.99
CA PRO A 494 -6.05 -11.22 -21.63
C PRO A 494 -6.26 -9.96 -20.78
N GLY A 495 -5.30 -9.04 -20.76
CA GLY A 495 -5.41 -7.81 -19.97
C GLY A 495 -6.56 -6.91 -20.42
N ILE A 496 -6.83 -6.85 -21.72
CA ILE A 496 -7.97 -6.09 -22.27
C ILE A 496 -9.29 -6.70 -21.79
N LEU A 497 -9.42 -8.03 -21.84
CA LEU A 497 -10.64 -8.72 -21.42
C LEU A 497 -10.82 -8.71 -19.90
N GLU A 498 -9.73 -8.77 -19.14
CA GLU A 498 -9.73 -8.57 -17.68
C GLU A 498 -10.30 -7.21 -17.30
N GLU A 499 -9.83 -6.13 -17.95
CA GLU A 499 -10.32 -4.77 -17.69
C GLU A 499 -11.83 -4.63 -17.98
N LEU A 500 -12.30 -5.31 -19.03
CA LEU A 500 -13.70 -5.25 -19.46
C LEU A 500 -14.64 -6.07 -18.58
N THR A 501 -14.20 -7.25 -18.16
CA THR A 501 -15.07 -8.24 -17.50
C THR A 501 -14.88 -8.30 -15.99
N GLY A 502 -13.73 -7.85 -15.48
CA GLY A 502 -13.29 -8.05 -14.11
C GLY A 502 -12.95 -9.51 -13.77
N GLU A 503 -12.80 -10.38 -14.78
CA GLU A 503 -12.48 -11.81 -14.61
C GLU A 503 -11.07 -12.10 -15.10
N SER A 504 -10.45 -13.18 -14.62
CA SER A 504 -9.06 -13.55 -14.93
C SER A 504 -8.91 -14.22 -16.29
N PHE A 505 -7.99 -13.73 -17.13
CA PHE A 505 -7.66 -14.32 -18.43
C PHE A 505 -6.16 -14.61 -18.52
N VAL A 506 -5.78 -15.71 -19.15
CA VAL A 506 -4.37 -16.09 -19.24
C VAL A 506 -4.06 -16.87 -20.51
N LEU A 507 -2.85 -16.70 -21.04
CA LEU A 507 -2.33 -17.60 -22.06
C LEU A 507 -1.84 -18.89 -21.40
N ASP A 508 -2.21 -20.05 -21.92
CA ASP A 508 -1.83 -21.36 -21.38
C ASP A 508 -0.31 -21.49 -21.27
N PRO A 509 0.25 -21.53 -20.04
CA PRO A 509 1.70 -21.63 -19.84
C PRO A 509 2.29 -22.91 -20.45
N VAL A 510 1.53 -24.00 -20.48
CA VAL A 510 1.95 -25.27 -21.07
C VAL A 510 2.05 -25.16 -22.58
N ALA A 511 1.07 -24.51 -23.22
CA ALA A 511 1.06 -24.31 -24.67
C ALA A 511 2.16 -23.33 -25.11
N LEU A 512 2.41 -22.27 -24.32
CA LEU A 512 3.50 -21.32 -24.56
C LEU A 512 4.87 -22.00 -24.48
N LYS A 513 5.16 -22.74 -23.40
CA LYS A 513 6.44 -23.45 -23.27
C LYS A 513 6.68 -24.45 -24.40
N ALA A 514 5.62 -25.14 -24.83
CA ALA A 514 5.68 -26.09 -25.93
C ALA A 514 5.77 -25.43 -27.32
N GLY A 515 5.75 -24.10 -27.42
CA GLY A 515 5.72 -23.38 -28.70
C GLY A 515 4.46 -23.63 -29.52
N ARG A 516 3.38 -24.11 -28.88
CA ARG A 516 2.10 -24.41 -29.54
C ARG A 516 1.24 -23.16 -29.69
N LEU A 517 1.43 -22.18 -28.81
CA LEU A 517 0.74 -20.89 -28.81
C LEU A 517 1.72 -19.78 -29.19
N ASP A 518 1.37 -18.95 -30.18
CA ASP A 518 2.17 -17.78 -30.59
C ASP A 518 1.65 -16.53 -29.86
N PRO A 519 2.39 -15.98 -28.88
CA PRO A 519 1.95 -14.79 -28.14
C PRO A 519 1.86 -13.53 -29.02
N HIS A 520 2.56 -13.50 -30.16
CA HIS A 520 2.60 -12.35 -31.07
C HIS A 520 1.59 -12.44 -32.21
N ALA A 521 0.75 -13.48 -32.22
CA ALA A 521 -0.35 -13.60 -33.18
C ALA A 521 -1.27 -12.38 -33.06
N ARG A 522 -1.62 -11.77 -34.20
CA ARG A 522 -2.44 -10.56 -34.23
C ARG A 522 -3.91 -10.92 -34.13
N VAL A 523 -4.60 -10.26 -33.22
CA VAL A 523 -6.02 -10.47 -32.90
C VAL A 523 -6.76 -9.18 -33.15
N SER A 524 -7.84 -9.27 -33.92
CA SER A 524 -8.76 -8.16 -34.16
C SER A 524 -10.18 -8.68 -34.15
N GLY A 525 -11.08 -7.97 -33.50
CA GLY A 525 -12.49 -8.32 -33.45
C GLY A 525 -13.30 -7.28 -32.71
N LYS A 526 -14.54 -7.12 -33.15
CA LYS A 526 -15.50 -6.22 -32.52
C LYS A 526 -16.79 -6.96 -32.26
N VAL A 527 -17.26 -6.84 -31.03
CA VAL A 527 -18.45 -7.51 -30.53
C VAL A 527 -19.34 -6.46 -29.89
N GLN A 528 -20.63 -6.52 -30.21
CA GLN A 528 -21.64 -5.64 -29.66
C GLN A 528 -22.81 -6.48 -29.17
N ASP A 529 -23.07 -6.40 -27.87
CA ASP A 529 -24.20 -7.02 -27.18
C ASP A 529 -24.43 -8.50 -27.52
N ALA A 530 -23.36 -9.30 -27.39
CA ALA A 530 -23.40 -10.74 -27.66
C ALA A 530 -22.82 -11.53 -26.49
N PRO A 531 -23.21 -12.82 -26.31
CA PRO A 531 -22.61 -13.68 -25.28
C PRO A 531 -21.08 -13.67 -25.38
N LEU A 532 -20.41 -13.33 -24.28
CA LEU A 532 -18.96 -13.12 -24.27
C LEU A 532 -18.20 -14.41 -24.58
N ASP A 533 -18.69 -15.57 -24.14
CA ASP A 533 -18.12 -16.87 -24.45
C ASP A 533 -18.02 -17.12 -25.98
N ARG A 534 -19.12 -16.93 -26.72
CA ARG A 534 -19.14 -17.07 -28.19
C ARG A 534 -18.31 -16.01 -28.89
N ALA A 535 -18.38 -14.79 -28.38
CA ALA A 535 -17.60 -13.67 -28.89
C ALA A 535 -16.08 -13.91 -28.78
N ILE A 536 -15.62 -14.46 -27.64
CA ILE A 536 -14.22 -14.79 -27.43
C ILE A 536 -13.82 -16.00 -28.29
N GLU A 537 -14.67 -17.02 -28.44
CA GLU A 537 -14.44 -18.12 -29.39
C GLU A 537 -14.22 -17.61 -30.81
N ASP A 538 -15.12 -16.75 -31.31
CA ASP A 538 -15.04 -16.19 -32.67
C ASP A 538 -13.83 -15.27 -32.85
N LEU A 539 -13.41 -14.55 -31.81
CA LEU A 539 -12.21 -13.72 -31.79
C LEU A 539 -10.92 -14.55 -31.97
N LEU A 540 -10.85 -15.72 -31.31
CA LEU A 540 -9.63 -16.55 -31.23
C LEU A 540 -9.54 -17.58 -32.36
N LYS A 541 -10.68 -18.03 -32.90
CA LYS A 541 -10.76 -19.04 -33.95
C LYS A 541 -9.89 -18.75 -35.20
N PRO A 542 -9.78 -17.51 -35.72
CA PRO A 542 -8.98 -17.23 -36.92
C PRO A 542 -7.49 -17.53 -36.75
N ILE A 543 -6.97 -17.44 -35.52
CA ILE A 543 -5.58 -17.75 -35.19
C ILE A 543 -5.41 -19.17 -34.65
N GLY A 544 -6.46 -20.00 -34.72
CA GLY A 544 -6.43 -21.39 -34.27
C GLY A 544 -6.29 -21.54 -32.75
N VAL A 545 -6.75 -20.55 -32.00
CA VAL A 545 -6.77 -20.55 -30.53
C VAL A 545 -8.20 -20.80 -30.05
N ARG A 546 -8.33 -21.54 -28.96
CA ARG A 546 -9.58 -21.76 -28.22
C ARG A 546 -9.37 -21.35 -26.76
N PHE A 547 -10.44 -21.32 -25.98
CA PHE A 547 -10.30 -21.18 -24.53
C PHE A 547 -10.86 -22.37 -23.78
N ASP A 548 -10.39 -22.53 -22.55
CA ASP A 548 -10.92 -23.44 -21.53
C ASP A 548 -11.09 -22.67 -20.22
N ILE A 549 -12.02 -23.10 -19.36
CA ILE A 549 -12.22 -22.50 -18.03
C ILE A 549 -11.73 -23.50 -16.99
N ARG A 550 -10.57 -23.20 -16.42
CA ARG A 550 -9.96 -23.99 -15.35
C ARG A 550 -9.09 -23.10 -14.48
N ASP A 551 -8.77 -23.57 -13.27
CA ASP A 551 -7.93 -22.83 -12.32
C ASP A 551 -8.40 -21.39 -12.10
N GLU A 552 -9.73 -21.19 -12.08
CA GLU A 552 -10.39 -19.91 -11.83
C GLU A 552 -10.09 -18.82 -12.87
N ALA A 553 -9.65 -19.23 -14.06
CA ALA A 553 -9.31 -18.35 -15.16
C ALA A 553 -9.88 -18.85 -16.50
N VAL A 554 -10.03 -17.93 -17.44
CA VAL A 554 -10.21 -18.23 -18.86
C VAL A 554 -8.83 -18.41 -19.50
N ILE A 555 -8.54 -19.61 -19.95
CA ILE A 555 -7.22 -20.00 -20.44
C ILE A 555 -7.24 -20.12 -21.95
N PHE A 556 -6.46 -19.29 -22.64
CA PHE A 556 -6.28 -19.36 -24.08
C PHE A 556 -5.25 -20.42 -24.43
N THR A 557 -5.68 -21.44 -25.16
CA THR A 557 -4.88 -22.62 -25.46
C THR A 557 -5.10 -23.08 -26.91
N LYS A 558 -4.40 -24.14 -27.30
CA LYS A 558 -4.51 -24.78 -28.61
C LYS A 558 -5.26 -26.12 -28.52
#